data_AF-A0A7W3TIM8-F1
#
_entry.id   AF-A0A7W3TIM8-F1
#
_cell.length_a   1.000
_cell.length_b   1.000
_cell.length_c   1.000
_cell.angle_alpha   90.00
_cell.angle_beta   90.00
_cell.angle_gamma   90.00
#
_symmetry.space_group_name_H-M   'P 1'
#
loop_
_entity.id
_entity.type
_entity.pdbx_description
1 polymer ?
#
loop_
_entity_poly.entity_id
_entity_poly.type
_entity_poly.pdbx_seq_one_letter_code
_entity_poly.pdbx_strand_id
1 'polypeptide(L)'
;MILDAATALAGPPPVALAATLLPGDTLVDKAVSVSLYMVGIALLLSLYRLLRGPSVPDRILALDTLYVNTIAALILFGMQLRSVVYFEAALVIAMLGFVGTVMLSKYVLRRDIVE
;
A
#
# COMPACT_ATOMS: atom_id res chain seq x y z
N MET A 1 2.11 38.02 -26.44
CA MET A 1 2.89 39.24 -26.17
C MET A 1 2.12 40.31 -25.37
N ILE A 2 1.21 39.96 -24.43
CA ILE A 2 0.89 40.82 -23.25
C ILE A 2 0.66 39.95 -21.98
N LEU A 3 0.39 38.63 -22.09
CA LEU A 3 0.12 37.78 -20.91
C LEU A 3 1.30 36.95 -20.34
N ASP A 4 2.53 37.08 -20.85
CA ASP A 4 3.65 36.17 -20.48
C ASP A 4 4.89 36.90 -19.90
N ALA A 5 4.74 38.16 -19.49
CA ALA A 5 5.85 38.98 -18.96
C ALA A 5 5.66 39.43 -17.49
N ALA A 6 4.48 39.23 -16.89
CA ALA A 6 4.20 39.61 -15.50
C ALA A 6 4.42 38.46 -14.49
N THR A 7 4.58 37.22 -14.96
CA THR A 7 4.90 36.04 -14.14
C THR A 7 6.41 35.82 -13.96
N ALA A 8 7.25 36.65 -14.57
CA ALA A 8 8.72 36.54 -14.53
C ALA A 8 9.41 37.55 -13.57
N LEU A 9 8.67 38.41 -12.86
CA LEU A 9 9.24 39.47 -12.02
C LEU A 9 8.49 39.71 -10.70
N ALA A 10 8.04 38.63 -10.06
CA ALA A 10 7.77 38.62 -8.62
C ALA A 10 8.49 37.38 -8.09
N GLY A 11 9.41 37.55 -7.14
CA GLY A 11 10.16 36.45 -6.54
C GLY A 11 9.23 35.30 -6.10
N PRO A 12 9.77 34.09 -5.90
CA PRO A 12 8.97 32.92 -5.49
C PRO A 12 8.03 33.37 -4.37
N PRO A 13 6.71 33.07 -4.44
CA PRO A 13 5.80 33.53 -3.41
C PRO A 13 6.40 33.09 -2.06
N PRO A 14 6.44 33.96 -1.04
CA PRO A 14 7.08 33.64 0.25
C PRO A 14 6.48 32.37 0.89
N VAL A 15 5.28 31.97 0.47
CA VAL A 15 4.60 30.73 0.85
C VAL A 15 5.12 29.49 0.12
N ALA A 16 5.59 29.58 -1.13
CA ALA A 16 6.18 28.43 -1.84
C ALA A 16 7.53 28.04 -1.27
N LEU A 17 8.37 29.03 -0.91
CA LEU A 17 9.63 28.76 -0.22
C LEU A 17 9.39 28.18 1.18
N ALA A 18 8.37 28.68 1.92
CA ALA A 18 7.97 28.18 3.23
C ALA A 18 7.33 26.77 3.18
N ALA A 19 6.56 26.45 2.13
CA ALA A 19 5.99 25.14 1.90
C ALA A 19 7.06 24.09 1.56
N THR A 20 8.10 24.48 0.82
CA THR A 20 9.31 23.65 0.60
C THR A 20 10.27 23.61 1.80
N LEU A 21 10.06 24.47 2.80
CA LEU A 21 10.86 24.59 4.03
C LEU A 21 10.19 23.95 5.25
N LEU A 22 9.02 23.32 5.11
CA LEU A 22 8.50 22.46 6.16
C LEU A 22 9.23 21.11 6.04
N PRO A 23 10.21 20.78 6.90
CA PRO A 23 10.91 19.49 6.83
C PRO A 23 9.98 18.27 6.78
N GLY A 24 8.70 18.42 7.16
CA GLY A 24 7.67 17.39 7.06
C GLY A 24 7.42 16.83 5.64
N ASP A 25 7.50 17.62 4.57
CA ASP A 25 7.21 17.12 3.21
C ASP A 25 8.30 16.15 2.72
N THR A 26 9.57 16.54 2.88
CA THR A 26 10.73 15.69 2.58
C THR A 26 10.85 14.48 3.51
N LEU A 27 10.42 14.60 4.77
CA LEU A 27 10.37 13.49 5.71
C LEU A 27 9.32 12.45 5.30
N VAL A 28 8.13 12.88 4.89
CA VAL A 28 7.07 11.99 4.40
C VAL A 28 7.54 11.28 3.12
N ASP A 29 8.12 11.99 2.15
CA ASP A 29 8.59 11.36 0.90
C ASP A 29 9.69 10.32 1.14
N LYS A 30 10.62 10.60 2.07
CA LYS A 30 11.65 9.64 2.51
C LYS A 30 11.04 8.46 3.26
N ALA A 31 10.09 8.72 4.16
CA ALA A 31 9.42 7.68 4.94
C ALA A 31 8.59 6.74 4.04
N VAL A 32 7.88 7.27 3.04
CA VAL A 32 7.15 6.50 2.03
C VAL A 32 8.10 5.62 1.23
N SER A 33 9.22 6.17 0.76
CA SER A 33 10.23 5.43 0.00
C SER A 33 10.82 4.27 0.81
N VAL A 34 11.22 4.52 2.07
CA VAL A 34 11.73 3.48 2.98
C VAL A 34 10.66 2.42 3.28
N SER A 35 9.43 2.87 3.55
CA SER A 35 8.30 1.96 3.80
C SER A 35 8.01 1.07 2.60
N LEU A 36 8.16 1.57 1.37
CA LEU A 36 7.95 0.79 0.15
C LEU A 36 8.95 -0.37 0.06
N TYR A 37 10.23 -0.13 0.38
CA TYR A 37 11.23 -1.20 0.44
C TYR A 37 10.93 -2.21 1.56
N MET A 38 10.55 -1.73 2.75
CA MET A 38 10.22 -2.61 3.87
C MET A 38 9.00 -3.48 3.57
N VAL A 39 7.92 -2.91 3.00
CA VAL A 39 6.73 -3.64 2.58
C VAL A 39 7.04 -4.59 1.42
N GLY A 40 7.93 -4.20 0.49
CA GLY A 40 8.41 -5.09 -0.56
C GLY A 40 9.10 -6.35 0.00
N ILE A 41 9.95 -6.19 1.02
CA ILE A 41 10.57 -7.32 1.73
C ILE A 41 9.50 -8.14 2.46
N ALA A 42 8.55 -7.48 3.13
CA ALA A 42 7.45 -8.17 3.83
C ALA A 42 6.58 -9.00 2.86
N LEU A 43 6.32 -8.51 1.65
CA LEU A 43 5.63 -9.25 0.59
C LEU A 43 6.40 -10.53 0.21
N LEU A 44 7.71 -10.43 -0.01
CA LEU A 44 8.55 -11.58 -0.34
C LEU A 44 8.57 -12.62 0.78
N LEU A 45 8.69 -12.18 2.04
CA LEU A 45 8.64 -13.07 3.21
C LEU A 45 7.27 -13.75 3.35
N SER A 46 6.19 -13.00 3.12
CA SER A 46 4.81 -13.53 3.16
C SER A 46 4.59 -14.58 2.07
N LEU A 47 5.10 -14.31 0.86
CA LEU A 47 5.04 -15.23 -0.26
C LEU A 47 5.84 -16.51 0.03
N TYR A 48 7.04 -16.38 0.60
CA TYR A 48 7.84 -17.54 1.02
C TYR A 48 7.09 -18.39 2.05
N ARG A 49 6.46 -17.77 3.05
CA ARG A 49 5.66 -18.47 4.06
C ARG A 49 4.44 -19.16 3.45
N LEU A 50 3.76 -18.52 2.49
CA LEU A 50 2.62 -19.10 1.78
C LEU A 50 3.01 -20.39 1.02
N LEU A 51 4.19 -20.41 0.40
CA LEU A 51 4.68 -21.57 -0.36
C LEU A 51 5.18 -22.71 0.54
N ARG A 52 5.88 -22.39 1.63
CA ARG A 52 6.46 -23.40 2.55
C ARG A 52 5.58 -23.77 3.75
N GLY A 53 4.40 -23.17 3.90
CA GLY A 53 3.50 -23.44 5.04
C GLY A 53 3.20 -24.94 5.17
N PRO A 54 3.44 -25.57 6.34
CA PRO A 54 3.24 -27.01 6.53
C PRO A 54 1.77 -27.39 6.66
N SER A 55 0.92 -26.51 7.21
CA SER A 55 -0.51 -26.75 7.42
C SER A 55 -1.37 -25.87 6.51
N VAL A 56 -2.57 -26.34 6.16
CA VAL A 56 -3.53 -25.57 5.35
C VAL A 56 -3.96 -24.27 6.05
N PRO A 57 -4.26 -24.25 7.37
CA PRO A 57 -4.58 -23.01 8.07
C PRO A 57 -3.43 -21.99 8.07
N ASP A 58 -2.17 -22.43 8.20
CA ASP A 58 -1.00 -21.52 8.15
C ASP A 58 -0.85 -20.88 6.77
N ARG A 59 -1.15 -21.61 5.69
CA ARG A 59 -1.18 -21.05 4.33
C ARG A 59 -2.30 -20.01 4.15
N ILE A 60 -3.47 -20.24 4.72
CA ILE A 60 -4.60 -19.28 4.66
C ILE A 60 -4.23 -17.99 5.40
N LEU A 61 -3.61 -18.09 6.57
CA LEU A 61 -3.10 -16.94 7.33
C LEU A 61 -1.98 -16.20 6.57
N ALA A 62 -1.08 -16.93 5.91
CA ALA A 62 -0.05 -16.33 5.07
C ALA A 62 -0.65 -15.59 3.86
N LEU A 63 -1.73 -16.12 3.27
CA LEU A 63 -2.46 -15.46 2.18
C LEU A 63 -3.11 -14.15 2.63
N ASP A 64 -3.75 -14.15 3.82
CA ASP A 64 -4.33 -12.94 4.42
C ASP A 64 -3.27 -11.85 4.64
N THR A 65 -2.12 -12.26 5.20
CA THR A 65 -0.97 -11.37 5.41
C THR A 65 -0.44 -10.80 4.09
N LEU A 66 -0.42 -11.60 3.02
CA LEU A 66 0.01 -11.16 1.69
C LEU A 66 -0.95 -10.12 1.11
N TYR A 67 -2.26 -10.29 1.28
CA TYR A 67 -3.25 -9.28 0.88
C TYR A 67 -3.05 -7.95 1.62
N VAL A 68 -2.90 -7.98 2.96
CA VAL A 68 -2.65 -6.78 3.77
C VAL A 68 -1.38 -6.05 3.32
N ASN A 69 -0.29 -6.79 3.08
CA ASN A 69 0.95 -6.20 2.58
C ASN A 69 0.79 -5.60 1.18
N THR A 70 -0.04 -6.20 0.32
CA THR A 70 -0.35 -5.66 -1.01
C THR A 70 -1.16 -4.36 -0.93
N ILE A 71 -2.14 -4.29 -0.03
CA ILE A 71 -2.94 -3.09 0.24
C ILE A 71 -2.03 -1.96 0.75
N ALA A 72 -1.12 -2.26 1.69
CA ALA A 72 -0.15 -1.29 2.18
C ALA A 72 0.74 -0.76 1.03
N ALA A 73 1.23 -1.65 0.16
CA ALA A 73 2.03 -1.25 -1.00
C ALA A 73 1.24 -0.34 -1.96
N LEU A 74 -0.03 -0.65 -2.25
CA LEU A 74 -0.89 0.16 -3.11
C LEU A 74 -1.17 1.55 -2.53
N ILE A 75 -1.38 1.65 -1.22
CA ILE A 75 -1.56 2.95 -0.55
C ILE A 75 -0.29 3.78 -0.64
N LEU A 76 0.88 3.18 -0.36
CA LEU A 76 2.18 3.86 -0.47
C LEU A 76 2.46 4.32 -1.91
N PHE A 77 2.16 3.49 -2.91
CA PHE A 77 2.23 3.87 -4.32
C PHE A 77 1.24 5.00 -4.65
N GLY A 78 0.01 4.94 -4.15
CA GLY A 78 -0.99 6.00 -4.33
C GLY A 78 -0.54 7.35 -3.77
N MET A 79 0.15 7.34 -2.62
CA MET A 79 0.78 8.53 -2.04
C MET A 79 1.88 9.10 -2.94
N GLN A 80 2.72 8.23 -3.52
CA GLN A 80 3.83 8.65 -4.38
C GLN A 80 3.35 9.22 -5.73
N LEU A 81 2.31 8.62 -6.33
CA LEU A 81 1.70 9.10 -7.57
C LEU A 81 0.65 10.22 -7.36
N ARG A 82 0.35 10.58 -6.10
CA ARG A 82 -0.67 11.56 -5.72
C ARG A 82 -2.02 11.32 -6.42
N SER A 83 -2.43 10.06 -6.52
CA SER A 83 -3.64 9.64 -7.24
C SER A 83 -4.55 8.78 -6.36
N VAL A 84 -5.83 9.15 -6.32
CA VAL A 84 -6.87 8.49 -5.51
C VAL A 84 -7.29 7.12 -6.05
N VAL A 85 -7.03 6.84 -7.34
CA VAL A 85 -7.41 5.57 -7.99
C VAL A 85 -6.77 4.37 -7.30
N TYR A 86 -5.52 4.51 -6.83
CA TYR A 86 -4.83 3.44 -6.11
C TYR A 86 -5.44 3.17 -4.73
N PHE A 87 -6.01 4.19 -4.09
CA PHE A 87 -6.72 4.05 -2.82
C PHE A 87 -8.04 3.29 -3.01
N GLU A 88 -8.79 3.61 -4.06
CA GLU A 88 -10.00 2.87 -4.44
C GLU A 88 -9.69 1.39 -4.74
N ALA A 89 -8.64 1.12 -5.52
CA ALA A 89 -8.19 -0.24 -5.80
C ALA A 89 -7.77 -0.99 -4.52
N ALA A 90 -7.08 -0.31 -3.60
CA ALA A 90 -6.68 -0.88 -2.31
C ALA A 90 -7.90 -1.27 -1.45
N LEU A 91 -8.96 -0.46 -1.44
CA LEU A 91 -10.21 -0.79 -0.74
C LEU A 91 -10.90 -2.03 -1.34
N VAL A 92 -10.99 -2.11 -2.67
CA VAL A 92 -11.58 -3.26 -3.36
C VAL A 92 -10.79 -4.54 -3.08
N ILE A 93 -9.46 -4.47 -3.12
CA ILE A 93 -8.58 -5.62 -2.81
C ILE A 93 -8.71 -6.01 -1.34
N ALA A 94 -8.84 -5.06 -0.41
CA ALA A 94 -9.07 -5.34 1.01
C ALA A 94 -10.35 -6.13 1.24
N MET A 95 -11.44 -5.73 0.59
CA MET A 95 -12.72 -6.44 0.69
C MET A 95 -12.62 -7.85 0.10
N LEU A 96 -12.02 -7.99 -1.09
CA LEU A 96 -11.86 -9.29 -1.76
C LEU A 96 -10.95 -10.25 -0.98
N GLY A 97 -9.82 -9.75 -0.47
CA GLY A 97 -8.86 -10.54 0.30
C GLY A 97 -9.47 -11.10 1.58
N PHE A 98 -10.17 -10.26 2.34
CA PHE A 98 -10.85 -10.69 3.56
C PHE A 98 -11.98 -11.71 3.30
N VAL A 99 -12.79 -11.48 2.26
CA VAL A 99 -13.85 -12.45 1.89
C VAL A 99 -13.24 -13.80 1.47
N GLY A 100 -12.13 -13.77 0.72
CA GLY A 100 -11.42 -14.98 0.30
C GLY A 100 -10.90 -15.80 1.48
N THR A 101 -10.33 -15.16 2.50
CA THR A 101 -9.78 -15.85 3.68
C THR A 101 -10.88 -16.40 4.59
N VAL A 102 -12.00 -15.69 4.75
CA VAL A 102 -13.20 -16.21 5.45
C VAL A 102 -13.78 -17.43 4.73
N MET A 103 -13.91 -17.38 3.40
CA MET A 103 -14.40 -18.50 2.59
C MET A 103 -13.50 -19.73 2.73
N LEU A 104 -12.19 -19.55 2.58
CA LEU A 104 -11.20 -20.63 2.73
C LEU A 104 -11.23 -21.24 4.13
N SER A 105 -11.33 -20.41 5.17
CA SER A 105 -11.42 -20.88 6.56
C SER A 105 -12.67 -21.72 6.81
N LYS A 106 -13.82 -21.28 6.30
CA LYS A 106 -15.08 -22.05 6.39
C LYS A 106 -14.99 -23.36 5.60
N TYR A 107 -14.33 -23.36 4.46
CA TYR A 107 -14.14 -24.56 3.65
C TYR A 107 -13.27 -25.61 4.36
N VAL A 108 -12.15 -25.20 4.96
CA VAL A 108 -11.29 -26.10 5.74
C VAL A 108 -12.04 -26.67 6.94
N LEU A 109 -12.74 -25.83 7.70
CA LEU A 109 -13.52 -26.30 8.86
C LEU A 109 -14.62 -27.29 8.46
N ARG A 110 -15.24 -27.12 7.28
CA ARG A 110 -16.26 -28.06 6.77
C ARG A 110 -15.67 -29.38 6.30
N ARG A 111 -14.41 -29.41 5.87
CA ARG A 111 -13.74 -30.65 5.48
C ARG A 111 -13.29 -31.49 6.67
N ASP A 112 -12.96 -30.84 7.78
CA ASP A 112 -12.52 -31.49 9.02
C ASP A 112 -13.66 -32.16 9.80
N ILE A 113 -14.92 -31.77 9.56
CA ILE A 113 -16.14 -32.33 10.23
C ILE A 113 -16.85 -33.43 9.42
N VAL A 114 -16.37 -33.76 8.21
CA VAL A 114 -17.00 -34.77 7.32
C VAL A 114 -16.20 -36.09 7.31
N GLU A 115 -15.13 -36.18 8.11
CA GLU A 115 -14.53 -37.45 8.57
C GLU A 115 -15.09 -37.83 9.94
#